data_AF-A0A5S9Y023-F1
#
_entry.id   AF-A0A5S9Y023-F1
#
_cell.length_a   1.000
_cell.length_b   1.000
_cell.length_c   1.000
_cell.angle_alpha   90.00
_cell.angle_beta   90.00
_cell.angle_gamma   90.00
#
_symmetry.space_group_name_H-M   'P 1'
#
loop_
_entity.id
_entity.type
_entity.pdbx_description
1 polymer ?
#
loop_
_entity_poly.entity_id
_entity_poly.type
_entity_poly.pdbx_seq_one_letter_code
_entity_poly.pdbx_strand_id
1 'polypeptide(L)'
;MCSIAVTALCSPAKFHHRREQSLIFTPTHLRNPNGFQFRWRKSRPFAPRLAQPDNFAPPLPLIRSSSLLSSKDFVQMLARKAAILLVGSFVFLGFCSSKPALALPTATVVSQAELEDEKMFEKLLENEPENMEAMKAVVYKKMRRGKNEDAVKYVEKLMKLEPHEVEWKLLEALCYETMGELSKAKRLYKDILKEQPLLIRALHGLAMVMHKTHDTSVFDMLIEAMEVARQGNRVTEERNIQVLIGQMHIVEGQFEEGLKIFQQMVNDNPRDFRPYLCQGIVYSLMDKKEEAAQQFEIYWSLVPEEFPQKGFLDDVALAAQAKSRERLQNTFKAKFTQGR
;
A
#
# COMPACT_ATOMS: atom_id res chain seq x y z
N MET A 1 -32.26 -48.05 -49.71
CA MET A 1 -32.78 -48.04 -48.33
C MET A 1 -32.73 -46.60 -47.79
N CYS A 2 -33.37 -46.35 -46.65
CA CYS A 2 -33.59 -45.09 -45.92
C CYS A 2 -32.33 -44.24 -45.61
N SER A 3 -32.35 -42.95 -45.22
CA SER A 3 -33.37 -41.87 -45.21
C SER A 3 -32.77 -40.49 -44.77
N ILE A 4 -33.42 -39.37 -45.15
CA ILE A 4 -33.65 -38.08 -44.40
C ILE A 4 -32.44 -37.46 -43.64
N ALA A 5 -31.84 -36.30 -43.99
CA ALA A 5 -32.33 -34.89 -44.08
C ALA A 5 -32.58 -34.20 -42.70
N VAL A 6 -32.63 -32.87 -42.48
CA VAL A 6 -32.91 -31.65 -43.29
C VAL A 6 -32.07 -30.42 -42.78
N THR A 7 -32.01 -29.31 -43.54
CA THR A 7 -31.28 -28.04 -43.25
C THR A 7 -32.15 -26.86 -42.73
N ALA A 8 -31.58 -25.84 -42.05
CA ALA A 8 -32.18 -24.48 -41.97
C ALA A 8 -31.18 -23.34 -41.59
N LEU A 9 -31.48 -22.11 -42.03
CA LEU A 9 -30.85 -20.81 -41.65
C LEU A 9 -31.86 -19.98 -40.82
N CYS A 10 -31.42 -18.91 -40.13
CA CYS A 10 -32.37 -17.96 -39.52
C CYS A 10 -31.87 -16.49 -39.46
N SER A 11 -32.66 -15.58 -40.06
CA SER A 11 -32.57 -14.10 -40.05
C SER A 11 -33.69 -13.54 -40.96
N PRO A 12 -34.12 -12.26 -40.88
CA PRO A 12 -33.95 -11.23 -39.83
C PRO A 12 -35.33 -10.79 -39.25
N ALA A 13 -35.39 -9.66 -38.52
CA ALA A 13 -36.62 -9.15 -37.88
C ALA A 13 -37.31 -7.98 -38.63
N LYS A 14 -38.66 -7.88 -38.59
CA LYS A 14 -39.44 -6.64 -38.85
C LYS A 14 -40.96 -6.71 -38.47
N PHE A 15 -41.29 -6.12 -37.32
CA PHE A 15 -42.30 -5.07 -37.04
C PHE A 15 -43.79 -5.06 -37.50
N HIS A 16 -44.58 -4.31 -36.68
CA HIS A 16 -45.97 -3.78 -36.81
C HIS A 16 -47.13 -4.70 -36.35
N HIS A 17 -48.20 -4.20 -35.70
CA HIS A 17 -48.65 -2.81 -35.39
C HIS A 17 -49.24 -2.72 -33.93
N ARG A 18 -50.22 -1.91 -33.44
CA ARG A 18 -51.19 -0.96 -34.04
C ARG A 18 -51.38 0.41 -33.30
N ARG A 19 -52.38 0.55 -32.41
CA ARG A 19 -52.98 1.81 -31.86
C ARG A 19 -53.65 1.53 -30.50
N GLU A 20 -54.11 2.47 -29.65
CA GLU A 20 -54.61 3.87 -29.80
C GLU A 20 -53.86 4.84 -28.83
N GLN A 21 -53.61 6.13 -29.14
CA GLN A 21 -54.49 7.33 -29.16
C GLN A 21 -55.22 7.59 -27.83
N SER A 22 -55.27 8.82 -27.29
CA SER A 22 -55.40 10.16 -27.92
C SER A 22 -54.42 11.24 -27.35
N LEU A 23 -53.96 12.23 -28.14
CA LEU A 23 -54.42 13.65 -28.22
C LEU A 23 -54.31 14.43 -26.89
N ILE A 24 -53.79 15.66 -26.74
CA ILE A 24 -53.19 16.70 -27.64
C ILE A 24 -52.41 17.71 -26.71
N PHE A 25 -51.57 18.70 -27.04
CA PHE A 25 -51.23 19.48 -28.25
C PHE A 25 -49.78 20.05 -28.19
N THR A 26 -49.50 21.11 -28.97
CA THR A 26 -48.29 21.98 -29.03
C THR A 26 -48.81 23.45 -29.26
N PRO A 27 -48.04 24.58 -29.14
CA PRO A 27 -46.84 24.84 -29.97
C PRO A 27 -45.76 25.87 -29.50
N THR A 28 -44.60 25.82 -30.19
CA THR A 28 -43.76 26.95 -30.70
C THR A 28 -43.09 28.02 -29.82
N HIS A 29 -41.80 28.25 -30.15
CA HIS A 29 -41.09 29.55 -30.23
C HIS A 29 -40.84 30.33 -28.90
N LEU A 30 -39.86 31.25 -28.79
CA LEU A 30 -39.07 31.98 -29.80
C LEU A 30 -37.58 32.13 -29.39
N ARG A 31 -36.83 33.00 -30.07
CA ARG A 31 -35.36 33.08 -30.11
C ARG A 31 -34.88 34.47 -29.63
N ASN A 32 -33.75 34.51 -28.92
CA ASN A 32 -32.82 35.67 -28.89
C ASN A 32 -33.27 36.93 -28.06
N PRO A 33 -32.50 38.05 -27.97
CA PRO A 33 -31.62 38.25 -26.80
C PRO A 33 -31.65 39.68 -26.19
N ASN A 34 -30.73 39.95 -25.24
CA ASN A 34 -30.14 41.26 -24.86
C ASN A 34 -31.08 42.46 -24.56
N GLY A 35 -31.14 42.96 -23.32
CA GLY A 35 -31.95 44.17 -23.05
C GLY A 35 -31.94 44.84 -21.66
N PHE A 36 -30.76 45.21 -21.13
CA PHE A 36 -30.58 46.30 -20.12
C PHE A 36 -31.24 46.21 -18.72
N GLN A 37 -30.78 47.12 -17.84
CA GLN A 37 -31.15 47.26 -16.43
C GLN A 37 -32.13 48.43 -16.22
N PHE A 38 -32.93 48.40 -15.16
CA PHE A 38 -33.42 49.63 -14.50
C PHE A 38 -33.43 49.50 -12.97
N ARG A 39 -33.10 50.58 -12.25
CA ARG A 39 -32.81 50.56 -10.81
C ARG A 39 -33.13 51.90 -10.11
N TRP A 40 -34.33 52.03 -9.53
CA TRP A 40 -34.67 53.09 -8.56
C TRP A 40 -35.73 52.61 -7.54
N ARG A 41 -35.98 53.26 -6.39
CA ARG A 41 -35.08 53.58 -5.26
C ARG A 41 -35.90 53.94 -4.00
N LYS A 42 -35.78 53.15 -2.92
CA LYS A 42 -36.10 53.45 -1.49
C LYS A 42 -37.43 54.14 -1.13
N SER A 43 -38.17 53.51 -0.19
CA SER A 43 -38.87 54.23 0.88
C SER A 43 -38.86 53.45 2.22
N ARG A 44 -38.68 54.20 3.31
CA ARG A 44 -38.92 53.97 4.76
C ARG A 44 -39.48 55.33 5.28
N PRO A 45 -40.23 55.49 6.40
CA PRO A 45 -40.03 54.94 7.77
C PRO A 45 -40.63 53.52 8.00
N PHE A 46 -40.94 53.01 9.21
CA PHE A 46 -40.82 53.51 10.61
C PHE A 46 -40.59 52.33 11.60
N ALA A 47 -40.60 52.60 12.90
CA ALA A 47 -40.64 51.62 14.01
C ALA A 47 -41.10 52.31 15.31
N PRO A 48 -41.59 51.54 16.30
CA PRO A 48 -41.12 51.69 17.68
C PRO A 48 -40.53 50.37 18.23
N ARG A 49 -39.91 50.43 19.42
CA ARG A 49 -39.23 49.29 20.09
C ARG A 49 -39.86 48.98 21.45
N LEU A 50 -39.77 47.74 21.91
CA LEU A 50 -39.64 47.42 23.34
C LEU A 50 -38.76 46.17 23.54
N ALA A 51 -37.92 46.23 24.59
CA ALA A 51 -37.21 45.14 25.29
C ALA A 51 -36.27 44.17 24.52
N GLN A 52 -35.42 43.50 25.31
CA GLN A 52 -34.48 42.43 24.97
C GLN A 52 -34.63 41.32 26.06
N PRO A 53 -33.74 40.31 26.18
CA PRO A 53 -32.83 39.71 25.19
C PRO A 53 -33.05 38.18 25.06
N ASP A 54 -32.47 37.56 24.03
CA ASP A 54 -32.02 36.16 24.18
C ASP A 54 -30.89 35.81 23.21
N ASN A 55 -30.12 34.76 23.54
CA ASN A 55 -28.91 34.34 22.83
C ASN A 55 -29.13 33.13 21.90
N PHE A 56 -28.06 32.77 21.18
CA PHE A 56 -27.84 31.59 20.33
C PHE A 56 -28.11 31.70 18.82
N ALA A 57 -27.24 31.03 18.06
CA ALA A 57 -27.07 31.12 16.61
C ALA A 57 -27.67 29.89 15.89
N PRO A 58 -28.01 30.00 14.59
CA PRO A 58 -28.75 28.94 13.86
C PRO A 58 -27.91 27.69 13.53
N PRO A 59 -28.56 26.54 13.25
CA PRO A 59 -27.90 25.25 13.07
C PRO A 59 -27.21 25.06 11.71
N LEU A 60 -26.26 24.12 11.68
CA LEU A 60 -25.50 23.70 10.50
C LEU A 60 -26.30 22.77 9.56
N PRO A 61 -26.01 22.78 8.24
CA PRO A 61 -26.70 21.92 7.27
C PRO A 61 -26.21 20.46 7.30
N LEU A 62 -27.10 19.51 6.96
CA LEU A 62 -26.74 18.10 6.83
C LEU A 62 -25.80 17.85 5.65
N ILE A 63 -24.71 17.12 5.89
CA ILE A 63 -23.85 16.58 4.83
C ILE A 63 -24.46 15.28 4.31
N ARG A 64 -24.56 15.19 2.97
CA ARG A 64 -25.13 14.06 2.23
C ARG A 64 -24.15 12.87 2.24
N SER A 65 -24.66 11.65 2.33
CA SER A 65 -23.84 10.44 2.40
C SER A 65 -22.93 10.26 1.18
N SER A 66 -21.66 9.93 1.43
CA SER A 66 -20.71 9.49 0.42
C SER A 66 -20.94 8.03 0.03
N SER A 67 -20.49 7.67 -1.17
CA SER A 67 -20.69 6.35 -1.78
C SER A 67 -20.01 5.21 -1.01
N LEU A 68 -20.74 4.09 -0.84
CA LEU A 68 -20.17 2.81 -0.43
C LEU A 68 -19.10 2.36 -1.45
N LEU A 69 -17.87 2.10 -0.98
CA LEU A 69 -16.85 1.43 -1.78
C LEU A 69 -17.26 -0.03 -2.05
N SER A 70 -16.81 -0.60 -3.17
CA SER A 70 -17.02 -2.03 -3.42
C SER A 70 -16.25 -2.89 -2.44
N SER A 71 -16.78 -4.07 -2.13
CA SER A 71 -16.08 -5.05 -1.27
C SER A 71 -14.73 -5.47 -1.86
N LYS A 72 -14.59 -5.46 -3.19
CA LYS A 72 -13.31 -5.68 -3.88
C LYS A 72 -12.30 -4.57 -3.60
N ASP A 73 -12.68 -3.31 -3.75
CA ASP A 73 -11.81 -2.15 -3.53
C ASP A 73 -11.31 -2.10 -2.07
N PHE A 74 -12.19 -2.40 -1.12
CA PHE A 74 -11.84 -2.49 0.29
C PHE A 74 -10.88 -3.65 0.58
N VAL A 75 -11.12 -4.84 0.01
CA VAL A 75 -10.18 -5.97 0.12
C VAL A 75 -8.83 -5.66 -0.52
N GLN A 76 -8.81 -4.98 -1.67
CA GLN A 76 -7.57 -4.59 -2.34
C GLN A 76 -6.80 -3.51 -1.56
N MET A 77 -7.49 -2.55 -0.93
CA MET A 77 -6.87 -1.61 0.01
C MET A 77 -6.29 -2.33 1.25
N LEU A 78 -6.99 -3.35 1.77
CA LEU A 78 -6.52 -4.17 2.88
C LEU A 78 -5.32 -5.04 2.50
N ALA A 79 -5.34 -5.64 1.31
CA ALA A 79 -4.23 -6.41 0.76
C ALA A 79 -3.01 -5.52 0.54
N ARG A 80 -3.18 -4.31 -0.02
CA ARG A 80 -2.10 -3.31 -0.13
C ARG A 80 -1.48 -2.97 1.23
N LYS A 81 -2.30 -2.73 2.27
CA LYS A 81 -1.79 -2.45 3.63
C LYS A 81 -1.13 -3.67 4.30
N ALA A 82 -1.63 -4.89 4.07
CA ALA A 82 -0.99 -6.12 4.52
C ALA A 82 0.31 -6.42 3.75
N ALA A 83 0.40 -6.02 2.49
CA ALA A 83 1.60 -6.15 1.68
C ALA A 83 2.68 -5.13 2.09
N ILE A 84 2.31 -3.89 2.43
CA ILE A 84 3.25 -2.92 3.04
C ILE A 84 3.85 -3.50 4.33
N LEU A 85 3.05 -4.23 5.14
CA LEU A 85 3.57 -4.98 6.30
C LEU A 85 4.48 -6.14 5.87
N LEU A 86 4.02 -7.07 5.02
CA LEU A 86 4.79 -8.24 4.56
C LEU A 86 6.14 -7.87 3.93
N VAL A 87 6.13 -6.89 3.03
CA VAL A 87 7.30 -6.44 2.29
C VAL A 87 8.19 -5.64 3.23
N GLY A 88 7.66 -4.61 3.91
CA GLY A 88 8.43 -3.80 4.87
C GLY A 88 9.08 -4.60 6.01
N SER A 89 8.42 -5.68 6.45
CA SER A 89 8.85 -6.59 7.52
C SER A 89 10.31 -7.03 7.42
N PHE A 90 10.74 -7.45 6.23
CA PHE A 90 12.04 -8.11 6.06
C PHE A 90 13.23 -7.16 5.85
N VAL A 91 13.02 -5.84 5.84
CA VAL A 91 14.10 -4.87 5.54
C VAL A 91 14.25 -3.76 6.59
N PHE A 92 13.18 -3.30 7.27
CA PHE A 92 13.20 -1.99 7.94
C PHE A 92 13.90 -1.90 9.32
N LEU A 93 14.66 -2.92 9.74
CA LEU A 93 15.32 -2.97 11.07
C LEU A 93 16.80 -3.40 11.03
N GLY A 94 17.45 -3.37 9.87
CA GLY A 94 18.91 -3.28 9.84
C GLY A 94 19.36 -1.95 10.43
N PHE A 95 20.08 -1.97 11.56
CA PHE A 95 20.44 -0.81 12.40
C PHE A 95 19.29 -0.12 13.17
N CYS A 96 18.74 -0.82 14.17
CA CYS A 96 18.50 -0.22 15.50
C CYS A 96 18.21 -1.30 16.55
N SER A 97 18.88 -1.28 17.70
CA SER A 97 18.55 -2.12 18.88
C SER A 97 17.32 -1.62 19.65
N SER A 98 16.38 -0.99 18.95
CA SER A 98 15.21 -0.31 19.49
C SER A 98 13.95 -1.05 19.04
N LYS A 99 13.08 -1.42 19.99
CA LYS A 99 11.83 -2.16 19.71
C LYS A 99 11.00 -1.43 18.63
N PRO A 100 10.56 -2.09 17.56
CA PRO A 100 9.68 -1.47 16.58
C PRO A 100 8.31 -1.21 17.22
N ALA A 101 7.91 0.06 17.29
CA ALA A 101 6.54 0.41 17.68
C ALA A 101 5.60 0.19 16.49
N LEU A 102 4.42 -0.41 16.75
CA LEU A 102 3.42 -0.72 15.74
C LEU A 102 3.00 0.52 14.93
N ALA A 103 3.09 0.41 13.60
CA ALA A 103 2.74 1.47 12.67
C ALA A 103 1.21 1.63 12.49
N LEU A 104 0.55 2.13 13.53
CA LEU A 104 -0.74 2.81 13.37
C LEU A 104 -0.52 4.17 12.67
N PRO A 105 -1.53 4.71 11.96
CA PRO A 105 -1.44 6.02 11.31
C PRO A 105 -1.61 7.18 12.30
N THR A 106 -0.85 7.15 13.39
CA THR A 106 -0.64 8.27 14.31
C THR A 106 0.62 9.01 13.86
N ALA A 107 0.55 10.33 13.72
CA ALA A 107 1.73 11.15 13.41
C ALA A 107 2.87 10.84 14.39
N THR A 108 4.06 10.55 13.88
CA THR A 108 5.21 10.13 14.69
C THR A 108 5.51 11.21 15.73
N VAL A 109 5.26 10.89 17.01
CA VAL A 109 5.61 11.78 18.13
C VAL A 109 7.12 11.70 18.31
N VAL A 110 7.84 12.43 17.46
CA VAL A 110 9.31 12.55 17.51
C VAL A 110 9.67 13.00 18.92
N SER A 111 10.44 12.17 19.62
CA SER A 111 10.82 12.49 20.99
C SER A 111 11.73 13.72 21.01
N GLN A 112 11.66 14.49 22.10
CA GLN A 112 12.54 15.66 22.24
C GLN A 112 14.02 15.24 22.23
N ALA A 113 14.34 14.05 22.77
CA ALA A 113 15.66 13.44 22.71
C ALA A 113 16.15 13.20 21.27
N GLU A 114 15.36 12.57 20.39
CA GLU A 114 15.77 12.36 18.98
C GLU A 114 16.10 13.67 18.26
N LEU A 115 15.39 14.76 18.60
CA LEU A 115 15.55 16.09 18.01
C LEU A 115 16.75 16.85 18.60
N GLU A 116 17.08 16.63 19.87
CA GLU A 116 18.29 17.15 20.52
C GLU A 116 19.53 16.39 20.04
N ASP A 117 19.46 15.07 19.91
CA ASP A 117 20.55 14.26 19.36
C ASP A 117 20.81 14.55 17.87
N GLU A 118 19.77 14.82 17.05
CA GLU A 118 19.96 15.25 15.66
C GLU A 118 20.82 16.53 15.60
N LYS A 119 20.49 17.52 16.44
CA LYS A 119 21.26 18.77 16.56
C LYS A 119 22.67 18.54 17.11
N MET A 120 22.89 17.52 17.95
CA MET A 120 24.21 17.15 18.45
C MET A 120 25.12 16.69 17.29
N PHE A 121 24.63 15.80 16.42
CA PHE A 121 25.39 15.36 15.24
C PHE A 121 25.53 16.46 14.19
N GLU A 122 24.52 17.33 13.99
CA GLU A 122 24.67 18.49 13.10
C GLU A 122 25.77 19.46 13.60
N LYS A 123 25.85 19.72 14.90
CA LYS A 123 26.96 20.50 15.51
C LYS A 123 28.31 19.80 15.46
N LEU A 124 28.35 18.48 15.55
CA LEU A 124 29.59 17.73 15.35
C LEU A 124 30.10 17.93 13.92
N LEU A 125 29.22 17.92 12.92
CA LEU A 125 29.54 18.21 11.51
C LEU A 125 29.88 19.68 11.21
N GLU A 126 29.63 20.63 12.13
CA GLU A 126 30.17 21.99 12.04
C GLU A 126 31.68 22.03 12.35
N ASN A 127 32.16 21.10 13.20
CA ASN A 127 33.56 21.02 13.65
C ASN A 127 34.37 19.95 12.90
N GLU A 128 33.72 18.85 12.50
CA GLU A 128 34.28 17.72 11.78
C GLU A 128 33.46 17.45 10.50
N PRO A 129 33.59 18.27 9.44
CA PRO A 129 32.69 18.22 8.28
C PRO A 129 32.73 16.94 7.44
N GLU A 130 33.69 16.05 7.72
CA GLU A 130 33.89 14.75 7.05
C GLU A 130 33.62 13.56 7.99
N ASN A 131 33.10 13.78 9.20
CA ASN A 131 32.77 12.69 10.14
C ASN A 131 31.60 11.85 9.59
N MET A 132 31.96 10.72 8.97
CA MET A 132 31.01 9.86 8.26
C MET A 132 29.97 9.23 9.18
N GLU A 133 30.30 8.94 10.44
CA GLU A 133 29.34 8.37 11.40
C GLU A 133 28.30 9.40 11.84
N ALA A 134 28.73 10.65 12.05
CA ALA A 134 27.82 11.76 12.30
C ALA A 134 26.90 12.02 11.08
N MET A 135 27.42 11.92 9.85
CA MET A 135 26.58 12.01 8.65
C MET A 135 25.55 10.87 8.58
N LYS A 136 25.96 9.61 8.80
CA LYS A 136 25.07 8.44 8.82
C LYS A 136 23.97 8.62 9.87
N ALA A 137 24.33 9.03 11.08
CA ALA A 137 23.37 9.33 12.16
C ALA A 137 22.37 10.45 11.78
N VAL A 138 22.81 11.51 11.10
CA VAL A 138 21.91 12.56 10.61
C VAL A 138 20.99 12.03 9.50
N VAL A 139 21.50 11.31 8.50
CA VAL A 139 20.70 10.72 7.40
C VAL A 139 19.53 9.91 7.96
N TYR A 140 19.79 8.92 8.83
CA TYR A 140 18.73 8.08 9.38
C TYR A 140 17.71 8.86 10.22
N LYS A 141 18.13 9.89 10.96
CA LYS A 141 17.23 10.75 11.74
C LYS A 141 16.35 11.65 10.87
N LYS A 142 16.93 12.28 9.83
CA LYS A 142 16.17 13.04 8.83
C LYS A 142 15.12 12.14 8.15
N MET A 143 15.50 10.93 7.73
CA MET A 143 14.59 9.96 7.09
C MET A 143 13.44 9.53 8.01
N ARG A 144 13.71 9.18 9.28
CA ARG A 144 12.65 8.85 10.26
C ARG A 144 11.65 9.98 10.50
N ARG A 145 12.08 11.23 10.27
CA ARG A 145 11.25 12.45 10.36
C ARG A 145 10.63 12.88 9.03
N GLY A 146 10.76 12.08 7.97
CA GLY A 146 10.27 12.39 6.61
C GLY A 146 11.05 13.50 5.89
N LYS A 147 12.17 13.99 6.45
CA LYS A 147 13.03 15.03 5.86
C LYS A 147 13.99 14.46 4.82
N ASN A 148 13.45 13.68 3.88
CA ASN A 148 14.23 12.94 2.90
C ASN A 148 15.06 13.86 1.98
N GLU A 149 14.55 15.05 1.67
CA GLU A 149 15.29 16.09 0.94
C GLU A 149 16.54 16.58 1.67
N ASP A 150 16.52 16.67 3.02
CA ASP A 150 17.71 16.97 3.81
C ASP A 150 18.63 15.76 3.90
N ALA A 151 18.07 14.54 4.01
CA ALA A 151 18.84 13.31 4.06
C ALA A 151 19.69 13.11 2.79
N VAL A 152 19.13 13.32 1.60
CA VAL A 152 19.85 13.23 0.32
C VAL A 152 21.09 14.13 0.30
N LYS A 153 21.02 15.36 0.84
CA LYS A 153 22.18 16.30 0.90
C LYS A 153 23.35 15.76 1.74
N TYR A 154 23.09 14.87 2.71
CA TYR A 154 24.13 14.19 3.48
C TYR A 154 24.57 12.87 2.83
N VAL A 155 23.66 12.15 2.15
CA VAL A 155 24.03 11.00 1.30
C VAL A 155 24.95 11.43 0.15
N GLU A 156 24.68 12.55 -0.51
CA GLU A 156 25.55 13.18 -1.53
C GLU A 156 26.94 13.57 -1.00
N LYS A 157 27.11 13.75 0.32
CA LYS A 157 28.42 13.96 0.94
C LYS A 157 29.12 12.62 1.19
N LEU A 158 28.41 11.65 1.75
CA LEU A 158 28.92 10.27 1.93
C LEU A 158 29.39 9.68 0.59
N MET A 159 28.65 9.86 -0.51
CA MET A 159 29.04 9.43 -1.86
C MET A 159 30.28 10.14 -2.43
N LYS A 160 30.71 11.28 -1.86
CA LYS A 160 31.96 11.97 -2.25
C LYS A 160 33.16 11.47 -1.45
N LEU A 161 32.93 10.99 -0.22
CA LEU A 161 33.96 10.39 0.64
C LEU A 161 34.18 8.91 0.30
N GLU A 162 33.10 8.16 0.05
CA GLU A 162 33.10 6.72 -0.26
C GLU A 162 32.36 6.45 -1.59
N PRO A 163 32.90 6.86 -2.76
CA PRO A 163 32.21 6.80 -4.07
C PRO A 163 31.96 5.38 -4.60
N HIS A 164 32.57 4.36 -3.99
CA HIS A 164 32.38 2.95 -4.33
C HIS A 164 31.42 2.22 -3.38
N GLU A 165 30.94 2.88 -2.31
CA GLU A 165 30.03 2.26 -1.36
C GLU A 165 28.59 2.27 -1.91
N VAL A 166 27.98 1.09 -1.97
CA VAL A 166 26.64 0.85 -2.51
C VAL A 166 25.55 1.20 -1.50
N GLU A 167 25.86 1.20 -0.20
CA GLU A 167 24.95 1.66 0.86
C GLU A 167 24.44 3.08 0.59
N TRP A 168 25.29 3.99 0.12
CA TRP A 168 24.89 5.37 -0.13
C TRP A 168 23.93 5.49 -1.33
N LYS A 169 24.14 4.70 -2.39
CA LYS A 169 23.18 4.57 -3.50
C LYS A 169 21.84 3.98 -3.02
N LEU A 170 21.87 2.99 -2.11
CA LEU A 170 20.66 2.42 -1.50
C LEU A 170 19.88 3.44 -0.66
N LEU A 171 20.57 4.27 0.14
CA LEU A 171 19.93 5.31 0.95
C LEU A 171 19.37 6.45 0.09
N GLU A 172 20.06 6.86 -0.99
CA GLU A 172 19.53 7.81 -1.98
C GLU A 172 18.23 7.28 -2.62
N ALA A 173 18.26 6.02 -3.09
CA ALA A 173 17.10 5.36 -3.68
C ALA A 173 15.92 5.28 -2.71
N LEU A 174 16.16 4.93 -1.44
CA LEU A 174 15.14 4.86 -0.39
C LEU A 174 14.59 6.25 -0.01
N CYS A 175 15.41 7.30 -0.03
CA CYS A 175 14.94 8.68 0.13
C CYS A 175 13.96 9.05 -0.98
N TYR A 176 14.29 8.78 -2.25
CA TYR A 176 13.36 9.03 -3.35
C TYR A 176 12.11 8.14 -3.31
N GLU A 177 12.24 6.87 -2.91
CA GLU A 177 11.11 5.93 -2.79
C GLU A 177 10.10 6.38 -1.72
N THR A 178 10.60 6.97 -0.63
CA THR A 178 9.80 7.52 0.47
C THR A 178 9.30 8.96 0.20
N MET A 179 9.95 9.73 -0.67
CA MET A 179 9.42 10.99 -1.23
C MET A 179 8.29 10.80 -2.25
N GLY A 180 8.15 9.60 -2.83
CA GLY A 180 7.26 9.37 -3.98
C GLY A 180 7.91 9.71 -5.34
N GLU A 181 9.21 9.94 -5.36
CA GLU A 181 10.04 10.16 -6.56
C GLU A 181 10.39 8.81 -7.23
N LEU A 182 9.35 8.00 -7.49
CA LEU A 182 9.48 6.57 -7.78
C LEU A 182 10.29 6.27 -9.05
N SER A 183 10.29 7.17 -10.03
CA SER A 183 11.12 7.04 -11.24
C SER A 183 12.62 7.20 -10.94
N LYS A 184 13.01 8.05 -9.98
CA LYS A 184 14.41 8.18 -9.52
C LYS A 184 14.82 6.95 -8.71
N ALA A 185 13.96 6.51 -7.79
CA ALA A 185 14.17 5.30 -7.01
C ALA A 185 14.33 4.05 -7.90
N LYS A 186 13.42 3.82 -8.87
CA LYS A 186 13.51 2.69 -9.81
C LYS A 186 14.82 2.69 -10.58
N ARG A 187 15.27 3.87 -11.05
CA ARG A 187 16.54 4.01 -11.77
C ARG A 187 17.72 3.61 -10.88
N LEU A 188 17.83 4.19 -9.67
CA LEU A 188 18.93 3.91 -8.75
C LEU A 188 18.96 2.43 -8.32
N TYR A 189 17.81 1.82 -7.99
CA TYR A 189 17.76 0.39 -7.70
C TYR A 189 18.20 -0.46 -8.91
N LYS A 190 17.78 -0.12 -10.13
CA LYS A 190 18.27 -0.79 -11.35
C LYS A 190 19.76 -0.57 -11.61
N ASP A 191 20.32 0.59 -11.27
CA ASP A 191 21.75 0.87 -11.41
C ASP A 191 22.58 0.07 -10.40
N ILE A 192 22.14 0.02 -9.14
CA ILE A 192 22.73 -0.84 -8.09
C ILE A 192 22.72 -2.32 -8.50
N LEU A 193 21.64 -2.80 -9.12
CA LEU A 193 21.54 -4.19 -9.56
C LEU A 193 22.39 -4.54 -10.79
N LYS A 194 22.96 -3.55 -11.50
CA LYS A 194 24.03 -3.81 -12.50
C LYS A 194 25.35 -4.17 -11.81
N GLU A 195 25.60 -3.60 -10.64
CA GLU A 195 26.81 -3.80 -9.84
C GLU A 195 26.68 -5.04 -8.93
N GLN A 196 25.50 -5.26 -8.36
CA GLN A 196 25.21 -6.39 -7.46
C GLN A 196 23.83 -7.02 -7.77
N PRO A 197 23.71 -7.90 -8.79
CA PRO A 197 22.42 -8.40 -9.30
C PRO A 197 21.50 -9.10 -8.29
N LEU A 198 22.05 -9.63 -7.20
CA LEU A 198 21.31 -10.37 -6.16
C LEU A 198 21.16 -9.58 -4.85
N LEU A 199 21.43 -8.27 -4.86
CA LEU A 199 21.33 -7.44 -3.65
C LEU A 199 19.87 -7.27 -3.24
N ILE A 200 19.42 -8.12 -2.30
CA ILE A 200 18.02 -8.26 -1.90
C ILE A 200 17.36 -6.93 -1.50
N ARG A 201 18.11 -5.97 -0.93
CA ARG A 201 17.61 -4.63 -0.58
C ARG A 201 17.25 -3.77 -1.81
N ALA A 202 17.95 -3.92 -2.93
CA ALA A 202 17.61 -3.23 -4.18
C ALA A 202 16.46 -3.94 -4.94
N LEU A 203 16.43 -5.28 -4.93
CA LEU A 203 15.29 -6.05 -5.46
C LEU A 203 13.99 -5.72 -4.71
N HIS A 204 14.08 -5.62 -3.37
CA HIS A 204 12.99 -5.19 -2.50
C HIS A 204 12.55 -3.74 -2.78
N GLY A 205 13.50 -2.82 -2.97
CA GLY A 205 13.20 -1.45 -3.39
C GLY A 205 12.44 -1.37 -4.73
N LEU A 206 12.81 -2.20 -5.71
CA LEU A 206 12.03 -2.33 -6.95
C LEU A 206 10.61 -2.86 -6.68
N ALA A 207 10.47 -3.89 -5.84
CA ALA A 207 9.17 -4.45 -5.45
C ALA A 207 8.27 -3.43 -4.72
N MET A 208 8.85 -2.55 -3.88
CA MET A 208 8.15 -1.42 -3.28
C MET A 208 7.76 -0.34 -4.31
N VAL A 209 8.58 -0.09 -5.33
CA VAL A 209 8.19 0.74 -6.47
C VAL A 209 7.03 0.10 -7.25
N MET A 210 7.08 -1.20 -7.56
CA MET A 210 6.00 -1.93 -8.24
C MET A 210 4.68 -1.80 -7.48
N HIS A 211 4.70 -2.03 -6.17
CA HIS A 211 3.54 -1.87 -5.30
C HIS A 211 2.90 -0.48 -5.39
N LYS A 212 3.72 0.58 -5.50
CA LYS A 212 3.28 1.98 -5.55
C LYS A 212 2.87 2.45 -6.96
N THR A 213 3.41 1.86 -8.02
CA THR A 213 3.22 2.28 -9.43
C THR A 213 2.29 1.38 -10.24
N HIS A 214 2.11 0.11 -9.83
CA HIS A 214 1.56 -0.98 -10.66
C HIS A 214 2.35 -1.27 -11.93
N ASP A 215 3.65 -0.99 -11.92
CA ASP A 215 4.58 -1.27 -13.01
C ASP A 215 5.06 -2.73 -12.97
N THR A 216 4.34 -3.59 -13.69
CA THR A 216 4.58 -5.04 -13.75
C THR A 216 5.94 -5.43 -14.30
N SER A 217 6.67 -4.54 -14.99
CA SER A 217 8.03 -4.83 -15.49
C SER A 217 9.06 -5.08 -14.39
N VAL A 218 8.71 -4.79 -13.13
CA VAL A 218 9.50 -5.21 -11.96
C VAL A 218 9.41 -6.71 -11.73
N PHE A 219 8.25 -7.33 -11.98
CA PHE A 219 8.06 -8.75 -11.75
C PHE A 219 9.01 -9.57 -12.62
N ASP A 220 9.15 -9.20 -13.90
CA ASP A 220 10.12 -9.80 -14.83
C ASP A 220 11.56 -9.71 -14.29
N MET A 221 11.96 -8.54 -13.76
CA MET A 221 13.29 -8.35 -13.17
C MET A 221 13.52 -9.17 -11.88
N LEU A 222 12.47 -9.52 -11.12
CA LEU A 222 12.57 -10.43 -9.99
C LEU A 222 12.75 -11.88 -10.44
N ILE A 223 12.08 -12.29 -11.53
CA ILE A 223 12.26 -13.61 -12.16
C ILE A 223 13.68 -13.74 -12.74
N GLU A 224 14.17 -12.72 -13.46
CA GLU A 224 15.56 -12.66 -13.94
C GLU A 224 16.56 -12.84 -12.79
N ALA A 225 16.39 -12.11 -11.68
CA ALA A 225 17.25 -12.25 -10.51
C ALA A 225 17.17 -13.64 -9.85
N MET A 226 15.99 -14.27 -9.83
CA MET A 226 15.83 -15.64 -9.32
C MET A 226 16.58 -16.67 -10.19
N GLU A 227 16.51 -16.56 -11.52
CA GLU A 227 17.25 -17.47 -12.41
C GLU A 227 18.77 -17.23 -12.35
N VAL A 228 19.22 -15.98 -12.20
CA VAL A 228 20.65 -15.67 -11.95
C VAL A 228 21.11 -16.29 -10.63
N ALA A 229 20.29 -16.25 -9.58
CA ALA A 229 20.60 -16.89 -8.31
C ALA A 229 20.70 -18.42 -8.47
N ARG A 230 19.72 -19.05 -9.13
CA ARG A 230 19.71 -20.50 -9.39
C ARG A 230 20.92 -20.95 -10.19
N GLN A 231 21.23 -20.29 -11.30
CA GLN A 231 22.40 -20.60 -12.14
C GLN A 231 23.72 -20.45 -11.37
N GLY A 232 23.80 -19.48 -10.46
CA GLY A 232 24.94 -19.29 -9.55
C GLY A 232 24.97 -20.22 -8.34
N ASN A 233 24.03 -21.17 -8.19
CA ASN A 233 23.82 -22.00 -6.99
C ASN A 233 23.68 -21.16 -5.68
N ARG A 234 23.10 -19.97 -5.79
CA ARG A 234 22.92 -18.99 -4.71
C ARG A 234 21.63 -19.27 -3.93
N VAL A 235 21.60 -20.43 -3.26
CA VAL A 235 20.39 -20.99 -2.63
C VAL A 235 19.73 -20.03 -1.63
N THR A 236 20.52 -19.28 -0.85
CA THR A 236 19.99 -18.29 0.11
C THR A 236 19.32 -17.12 -0.61
N GLU A 237 19.98 -16.60 -1.65
CA GLU A 237 19.53 -15.48 -2.44
C GLU A 237 18.31 -15.85 -3.30
N GLU A 238 18.33 -16.99 -3.99
CA GLU A 238 17.17 -17.53 -4.73
C GLU A 238 15.95 -17.61 -3.81
N ARG A 239 16.11 -18.18 -2.61
CA ARG A 239 15.03 -18.34 -1.64
C ARG A 239 14.52 -17.01 -1.07
N ASN A 240 15.40 -16.02 -0.91
CA ASN A 240 14.99 -14.67 -0.52
C ASN A 240 14.18 -13.97 -1.64
N ILE A 241 14.52 -14.24 -2.91
CA ILE A 241 13.80 -13.72 -4.07
C ILE A 241 12.46 -14.44 -4.26
N GLN A 242 12.38 -15.75 -4.01
CA GLN A 242 11.11 -16.51 -3.96
C GLN A 242 10.10 -15.90 -2.96
N VAL A 243 10.55 -15.51 -1.74
CA VAL A 243 9.67 -14.80 -0.79
C VAL A 243 9.13 -13.51 -1.40
N LEU A 244 10.00 -12.73 -2.06
CA LEU A 244 9.63 -11.44 -2.62
C LEU A 244 8.67 -11.57 -3.82
N ILE A 245 8.87 -12.55 -4.69
CA ILE A 245 7.95 -12.91 -5.79
C ILE A 245 6.58 -13.33 -5.22
N GLY A 246 6.56 -14.22 -4.23
CA GLY A 246 5.34 -14.62 -3.55
C GLY A 246 4.60 -13.44 -2.91
N GLN A 247 5.33 -12.48 -2.33
CA GLN A 247 4.77 -11.24 -1.80
C GLN A 247 4.22 -10.31 -2.90
N MET A 248 4.81 -10.25 -4.09
CA MET A 248 4.27 -9.46 -5.21
C MET A 248 2.95 -10.03 -5.72
N HIS A 249 2.79 -11.36 -5.80
CA HIS A 249 1.49 -11.97 -6.08
C HIS A 249 0.42 -11.55 -5.05
N ILE A 250 0.76 -11.46 -3.76
CA ILE A 250 -0.15 -10.95 -2.71
C ILE A 250 -0.48 -9.46 -2.93
N VAL A 251 0.49 -8.62 -3.31
CA VAL A 251 0.27 -7.19 -3.64
C VAL A 251 -0.80 -7.03 -4.72
N GLU A 252 -0.72 -7.84 -5.78
CA GLU A 252 -1.64 -7.78 -6.91
C GLU A 252 -3.00 -8.46 -6.64
N GLY A 253 -3.10 -9.21 -5.54
CA GLY A 253 -4.30 -9.97 -5.14
C GLY A 253 -4.38 -11.37 -5.76
N GLN A 254 -3.30 -11.86 -6.35
CA GLN A 254 -3.13 -13.20 -6.92
C GLN A 254 -2.77 -14.20 -5.80
N PHE A 255 -3.64 -14.34 -4.81
CA PHE A 255 -3.36 -15.10 -3.59
C PHE A 255 -2.99 -16.56 -3.86
N GLU A 256 -3.64 -17.18 -4.85
CA GLU A 256 -3.40 -18.56 -5.28
C GLU A 256 -1.99 -18.76 -5.86
N GLU A 257 -1.47 -17.82 -6.64
CA GLU A 257 -0.11 -17.89 -7.20
C GLU A 257 0.95 -17.68 -6.11
N GLY A 258 0.72 -16.72 -5.20
CA GLY A 258 1.55 -16.56 -4.00
C GLY A 258 1.61 -17.83 -3.16
N LEU A 259 0.45 -18.47 -2.91
CA LEU A 259 0.38 -19.74 -2.17
C LEU A 259 1.15 -20.88 -2.86
N LYS A 260 1.17 -20.96 -4.20
CA LYS A 260 2.00 -21.95 -4.93
C LYS A 260 3.49 -21.73 -4.66
N ILE A 261 3.97 -20.48 -4.74
CA ILE A 261 5.38 -20.15 -4.46
C ILE A 261 5.75 -20.55 -3.03
N PHE A 262 4.96 -20.16 -2.03
CA PHE A 262 5.24 -20.57 -0.64
C PHE A 262 5.11 -22.07 -0.43
N GLN A 263 4.19 -22.77 -1.10
CA GLN A 263 4.10 -24.23 -1.01
C GLN A 263 5.33 -24.92 -1.61
N GLN A 264 5.87 -24.42 -2.71
CA GLN A 264 7.14 -24.91 -3.25
C GLN A 264 8.28 -24.69 -2.25
N MET A 265 8.38 -23.49 -1.67
CA MET A 265 9.37 -23.20 -0.62
C MET A 265 9.24 -24.10 0.61
N VAL A 266 8.03 -24.54 0.98
CA VAL A 266 7.77 -25.53 2.04
C VAL A 266 8.27 -26.91 1.61
N ASN A 267 7.98 -27.34 0.37
CA ASN A 267 8.45 -28.63 -0.16
C ASN A 267 9.99 -28.71 -0.21
N ASP A 268 10.64 -27.62 -0.62
CA ASP A 268 12.10 -27.56 -0.80
C ASP A 268 12.87 -27.59 0.53
N ASN A 269 12.34 -26.96 1.59
CA ASN A 269 12.89 -27.06 2.94
C ASN A 269 11.81 -26.70 3.99
N PRO A 270 11.15 -27.72 4.61
CA PRO A 270 10.10 -27.56 5.62
C PRO A 270 10.52 -26.96 6.97
N ARG A 271 11.79 -26.55 7.16
CA ARG A 271 12.29 -25.94 8.42
C ARG A 271 12.39 -24.42 8.37
N ASP A 272 12.05 -23.80 7.24
CA ASP A 272 11.93 -22.34 7.14
C ASP A 272 10.57 -21.87 7.64
N PHE A 273 10.55 -20.99 8.62
CA PHE A 273 9.32 -20.42 9.19
C PHE A 273 8.65 -19.39 8.26
N ARG A 274 9.39 -18.81 7.29
CA ARG A 274 8.94 -17.67 6.47
C ARG A 274 7.79 -18.01 5.50
N PRO A 275 7.79 -19.15 4.78
CA PRO A 275 6.66 -19.56 3.96
C PRO A 275 5.38 -19.72 4.77
N TYR A 276 5.44 -20.38 5.94
CA TYR A 276 4.29 -20.57 6.82
C TYR A 276 3.71 -19.24 7.34
N LEU A 277 4.56 -18.30 7.75
CA LEU A 277 4.14 -16.94 8.10
C LEU A 277 3.39 -16.26 6.95
N CYS A 278 3.92 -16.36 5.72
CA CYS A 278 3.30 -15.78 4.53
C CYS A 278 1.97 -16.47 4.18
N GLN A 279 1.90 -17.80 4.20
CA GLN A 279 0.68 -18.57 3.96
C GLN A 279 -0.40 -18.24 4.99
N GLY A 280 -0.06 -18.13 6.28
CA GLY A 280 -0.99 -17.71 7.34
C GLY A 280 -1.58 -16.32 7.12
N ILE A 281 -0.77 -15.37 6.64
CA ILE A 281 -1.22 -14.01 6.28
C ILE A 281 -2.12 -14.04 5.03
N VAL A 282 -1.80 -14.85 4.02
CA VAL A 282 -2.65 -15.01 2.82
C VAL A 282 -3.99 -15.64 3.17
N TYR A 283 -4.01 -16.75 3.91
CA TYR A 283 -5.26 -17.36 4.37
C TYR A 283 -6.09 -16.39 5.23
N SER A 284 -5.44 -15.56 6.06
CA SER A 284 -6.11 -14.48 6.80
C SER A 284 -6.74 -13.41 5.89
N LEU A 285 -6.12 -13.07 4.75
CA LEU A 285 -6.69 -12.16 3.74
C LEU A 285 -7.88 -12.80 2.99
N MET A 286 -7.77 -14.10 2.70
CA MET A 286 -8.83 -14.94 2.11
C MET A 286 -9.98 -15.27 3.08
N ASP A 287 -9.89 -14.84 4.34
CA ASP A 287 -10.83 -15.15 5.44
C ASP A 287 -10.89 -16.64 5.84
N LYS A 288 -9.91 -17.43 5.41
CA LYS A 288 -9.65 -18.85 5.74
C LYS A 288 -8.98 -18.94 7.12
N LYS A 289 -9.76 -19.03 8.19
CA LYS A 289 -9.31 -18.88 9.58
C LYS A 289 -8.59 -20.11 10.11
N GLU A 290 -9.12 -21.28 9.77
CA GLU A 290 -8.66 -22.58 10.20
C GLU A 290 -7.31 -22.90 9.56
N GLU A 291 -7.17 -22.69 8.25
CA GLU A 291 -5.88 -22.83 7.56
C GLU A 291 -4.86 -21.78 8.03
N ALA A 292 -5.29 -20.52 8.25
CA ALA A 292 -4.40 -19.47 8.76
C ALA A 292 -3.83 -19.79 10.14
N ALA A 293 -4.66 -20.30 11.08
CA ALA A 293 -4.22 -20.69 12.40
C ALA A 293 -3.16 -21.80 12.34
N GLN A 294 -3.39 -22.84 11.53
CA GLN A 294 -2.43 -23.94 11.34
C GLN A 294 -1.06 -23.44 10.83
N GLN A 295 -1.03 -22.51 9.87
CA GLN A 295 0.25 -22.00 9.37
C GLN A 295 0.98 -21.12 10.39
N PHE A 296 0.23 -20.34 11.20
CA PHE A 296 0.86 -19.56 12.28
C PHE A 296 1.39 -20.45 13.41
N GLU A 297 0.67 -21.53 13.76
CA GLU A 297 1.14 -22.55 14.72
C GLU A 297 2.45 -23.20 14.24
N ILE A 298 2.56 -23.56 12.95
CA ILE A 298 3.80 -24.09 12.37
C ILE A 298 4.91 -23.02 12.39
N TYR A 299 4.63 -21.78 12.00
CA TYR A 299 5.58 -20.65 12.07
C TYR A 299 6.15 -20.48 13.50
N TRP A 300 5.30 -20.42 14.52
CA TRP A 300 5.72 -20.30 15.92
C TRP A 300 6.51 -21.52 16.43
N SER A 301 6.34 -22.69 15.83
CA SER A 301 7.12 -23.91 16.15
C SER A 301 8.50 -23.96 15.47
N LEU A 302 8.78 -23.07 14.51
CA LEU A 302 9.99 -23.08 13.69
C LEU A 302 10.85 -21.81 13.80
N VAL A 303 10.30 -20.69 14.27
CA VAL A 303 11.06 -19.44 14.44
C VAL A 303 11.96 -19.50 15.71
N PRO A 304 13.29 -19.33 15.60
CA PRO A 304 14.18 -19.32 16.78
C PRO A 304 13.87 -18.16 17.72
N GLU A 305 13.99 -18.34 19.04
CA GLU A 305 13.69 -17.30 20.03
C GLU A 305 14.63 -16.09 19.89
N GLU A 306 15.89 -16.36 19.54
CA GLU A 306 16.96 -15.39 19.31
C GLU A 306 16.87 -14.68 17.94
N PHE A 307 15.88 -15.01 17.09
CA PHE A 307 15.75 -14.40 15.77
C PHE A 307 15.46 -12.88 15.91
N PRO A 308 16.33 -11.97 15.41
CA PRO A 308 16.30 -10.57 15.85
C PRO A 308 15.02 -9.77 15.57
N GLN A 309 14.19 -10.23 14.62
CA GLN A 309 12.91 -9.61 14.29
C GLN A 309 11.68 -10.42 14.78
N LYS A 310 11.87 -11.50 15.58
CA LYS A 310 10.79 -12.41 16.01
C LYS A 310 9.57 -11.68 16.55
N GLY A 311 9.77 -10.75 17.49
CA GLY A 311 8.66 -9.99 18.09
C GLY A 311 7.83 -9.20 17.07
N PHE A 312 8.47 -8.65 16.04
CA PHE A 312 7.76 -7.96 14.95
C PHE A 312 6.98 -8.94 14.05
N LEU A 313 7.57 -10.09 13.73
CA LEU A 313 6.90 -11.14 12.95
C LEU A 313 5.71 -11.73 13.72
N ASP A 314 5.84 -11.90 15.04
CA ASP A 314 4.78 -12.33 15.94
C ASP A 314 3.64 -11.29 16.01
N ASP A 315 3.97 -10.01 16.15
CA ASP A 315 2.98 -8.91 16.11
C ASP A 315 2.22 -8.90 14.76
N VAL A 316 2.88 -9.13 13.64
CA VAL A 316 2.25 -9.24 12.31
C VAL A 316 1.34 -10.46 12.21
N ALA A 317 1.77 -11.63 12.70
CA ALA A 317 0.95 -12.85 12.75
C ALA A 317 -0.30 -12.67 13.63
N LEU A 318 -0.15 -12.10 14.83
CA LEU A 318 -1.24 -11.81 15.75
C LEU A 318 -2.22 -10.78 15.16
N ALA A 319 -1.71 -9.71 14.51
CA ALA A 319 -2.55 -8.72 13.85
C ALA A 319 -3.36 -9.31 12.67
N ALA A 320 -2.77 -10.21 11.89
CA ALA A 320 -3.47 -10.95 10.83
C ALA A 320 -4.58 -11.86 11.40
N GLN A 321 -4.26 -12.63 12.45
CA GLN A 321 -5.20 -13.55 13.10
C GLN A 321 -6.35 -12.82 13.82
N ALA A 322 -6.09 -11.69 14.49
CA ALA A 322 -7.12 -10.90 15.16
C ALA A 322 -8.14 -10.31 14.17
N LYS A 323 -7.65 -9.82 13.03
CA LYS A 323 -8.44 -9.18 11.98
C LYS A 323 -9.41 -10.14 11.29
N SER A 324 -9.04 -11.41 11.11
CA SER A 324 -9.94 -12.43 10.55
C SER A 324 -11.05 -12.82 11.54
N ARG A 325 -10.75 -12.87 12.85
CA ARG A 325 -11.73 -13.08 13.92
C ARG A 325 -12.76 -11.94 14.01
N GLU A 326 -12.33 -10.68 13.94
CA GLU A 326 -13.25 -9.53 13.95
C GLU A 326 -14.21 -9.56 12.74
N ARG A 327 -13.69 -9.86 11.55
CA ARG A 327 -14.48 -10.01 10.31
C ARG A 327 -15.52 -11.12 10.41
N LEU A 328 -15.22 -12.21 11.13
CA LEU A 328 -16.20 -13.27 11.41
C LEU A 328 -17.33 -12.76 12.31
N GLN A 329 -17.01 -12.10 13.42
CA GLN A 329 -18.04 -11.58 14.33
C GLN A 329 -18.95 -10.55 13.65
N ASN A 330 -18.39 -9.67 12.82
CA ASN A 330 -19.16 -8.63 12.12
C ASN A 330 -20.03 -9.22 10.99
N THR A 331 -19.56 -10.22 10.24
CA THR A 331 -20.39 -10.92 9.24
C THR A 331 -21.47 -11.82 9.89
N PHE A 332 -21.19 -12.41 11.05
CA PHE A 332 -22.19 -13.13 11.86
C PHE A 332 -23.29 -12.17 12.33
N LYS A 333 -22.93 -11.07 13.01
CA LYS A 333 -23.88 -10.02 13.45
C LYS A 333 -24.74 -9.51 12.29
N ALA A 334 -24.13 -9.19 11.14
CA ALA A 334 -24.84 -8.71 9.95
C ALA A 334 -25.93 -9.69 9.46
N LYS A 335 -25.62 -11.00 9.39
CA LYS A 335 -26.59 -12.04 9.01
C LYS A 335 -27.77 -12.13 9.99
N PHE A 336 -27.53 -11.98 11.29
CA PHE A 336 -28.60 -11.98 12.30
C PHE A 336 -29.40 -10.67 12.36
N THR A 337 -28.88 -9.55 11.85
CA THR A 337 -29.63 -8.29 11.75
C THR A 337 -30.44 -8.14 10.45
N GLN A 338 -30.07 -8.84 9.37
CA GLN A 338 -30.83 -8.85 8.11
C GLN A 338 -31.93 -9.93 8.06
N GLY A 339 -32.05 -10.75 9.11
CA GLY A 339 -33.06 -11.83 9.23
C GLY A 339 -34.23 -11.48 10.16
N ARG A 340 -34.69 -10.22 10.15
CA ARG A 340 -35.85 -9.72 10.91
C ARG A 340 -36.69 -8.77 10.06
#